data_AF-A0A936GKQ8-F1
#
_entry.id   AF-A0A936GKQ8-F1
#
_cell.length_a   1.000
_cell.length_b   1.000
_cell.length_c   1.000
_cell.angle_alpha   90.00
_cell.angle_beta   90.00
_cell.angle_gamma   90.00
#
_symmetry.space_group_name_H-M   'P 1'
#
loop_
_entity.id
_entity.type
_entity.pdbx_description
1 polymer ?
#
loop_
_entity_poly.entity_id
_entity_poly.type
_entity_poly.pdbx_seq_one_letter_code
_entity_poly.pdbx_strand_id
1 'polypeptide(L)'
;MSNWIDKYKKLVISSHKQHIIIADQDSLFEYDELKQAFENDGYKLIPCKTDLAVRLTFELQVREASAKYLIIAPSNYLPLPDIEMLVHFSSNGLTKAVS
;
A
#
# COMPACT_ATOMS: atom_id res chain seq x y z
N MET A 1 22.35 2.00 -6.06
CA MET A 1 21.39 2.48 -7.07
C MET A 1 19.98 2.30 -6.49
N SER A 2 19.55 3.19 -5.59
CA SER A 2 18.37 2.97 -4.72
C SER A 2 17.29 4.05 -4.85
N ASN A 3 17.50 5.03 -5.75
CA ASN A 3 16.69 6.26 -5.78
C ASN A 3 15.23 6.06 -6.17
N TRP A 4 14.89 4.99 -6.90
CA TRP A 4 13.52 4.77 -7.35
C TRP A 4 12.65 4.16 -6.24
N ILE A 5 13.20 3.25 -5.42
CA ILE A 5 12.53 2.67 -4.24
C ILE A 5 12.28 3.77 -3.20
N ASP A 6 13.28 4.62 -2.94
CA ASP A 6 13.14 5.77 -2.04
C ASP A 6 12.10 6.78 -2.53
N LYS A 7 12.06 7.04 -3.84
CA LYS A 7 11.00 7.89 -4.44
C LYS A 7 9.62 7.25 -4.30
N TYR A 8 9.52 5.95 -4.56
CA TYR A 8 8.27 5.20 -4.45
C TYR A 8 7.76 5.17 -3.01
N LYS A 9 8.65 4.91 -2.05
CA LYS A 9 8.36 5.02 -0.61
C LYS A 9 7.82 6.38 -0.23
N LYS A 10 8.43 7.48 -0.70
CA LYS A 10 7.93 8.84 -0.39
C LYS A 10 6.55 9.13 -0.98
N LEU A 11 6.20 8.49 -2.10
CA LEU A 11 4.86 8.62 -2.71
C LEU A 11 3.82 7.80 -1.95
N VAL A 12 4.22 6.63 -1.45
CA VAL A 12 3.35 5.65 -0.81
C VAL A 12 3.18 5.89 0.68
N ILE A 13 4.23 6.34 1.36
CA ILE A 13 4.25 6.57 2.80
C ILE A 13 3.82 8.00 3.06
N SER A 14 2.58 8.17 3.48
CA SER A 14 2.12 9.44 4.03
C SER A 14 2.62 9.59 5.47
N SER A 15 3.16 10.77 5.82
CA SER A 15 3.65 11.06 7.17
C SER A 15 2.56 11.03 8.26
N HIS A 16 1.28 10.99 7.90
CA HIS A 16 0.17 11.17 8.84
C HIS A 16 -0.71 9.93 9.05
N LYS A 17 -0.60 8.89 8.22
CA LYS A 17 -1.44 7.68 8.34
C LYS A 17 -0.59 6.43 8.54
N GLN A 18 -0.97 5.63 9.54
CA GLN A 18 -0.20 4.44 9.95
C GLN A 18 -0.40 3.24 9.01
N HIS A 19 -1.55 3.17 8.35
CA HIS A 19 -1.91 2.08 7.46
C HIS A 19 -1.98 2.57 6.02
N ILE A 20 -1.46 1.75 5.12
CA ILE A 20 -1.35 2.08 3.70
C ILE A 20 -2.06 0.99 2.91
N ILE A 21 -2.87 1.38 1.93
CA ILE A 21 -3.42 0.48 0.92
C ILE A 21 -2.92 0.95 -0.44
N ILE A 22 -2.31 0.06 -1.20
CA ILE A 22 -1.77 0.37 -2.52
C ILE A 22 -2.47 -0.51 -3.54
N ALA A 23 -3.10 0.10 -4.54
CA ALA A 23 -3.51 -0.65 -5.72
C ALA A 23 -2.28 -0.80 -6.63
N ASP A 24 -1.65 -1.98 -6.61
CA ASP A 24 -0.45 -2.24 -7.39
C ASP A 24 -0.84 -2.51 -8.85
N GLN A 25 -0.70 -1.50 -9.70
CA GLN A 25 -1.07 -1.58 -11.12
C GLN A 25 0.05 -2.15 -11.99
N ASP A 26 1.31 -2.01 -11.56
CA ASP A 26 2.51 -2.38 -12.32
C ASP A 26 3.21 -3.62 -11.74
N SER A 27 2.58 -4.33 -10.80
CA SER A 27 3.16 -5.47 -10.09
C SER A 27 4.52 -5.13 -9.45
N LEU A 28 4.70 -3.90 -8.98
CA LEU A 28 5.96 -3.44 -8.39
C LEU A 28 6.28 -4.17 -7.08
N PHE A 29 5.27 -4.72 -6.41
CA PHE A 29 5.47 -5.57 -5.25
C PHE A 29 5.89 -7.00 -5.61
N GLU A 30 6.11 -7.36 -6.88
CA GLU A 30 6.82 -8.59 -7.22
C GLU A 30 8.33 -8.49 -6.95
N TYR A 31 8.89 -7.28 -6.98
CA TYR A 31 10.31 -7.06 -6.67
C TYR A 31 10.59 -7.23 -5.18
N ASP A 32 11.40 -8.23 -4.81
CA ASP A 32 11.75 -8.48 -3.42
C ASP A 32 12.50 -7.31 -2.76
N GLU A 33 13.26 -6.53 -3.54
CA GLU A 33 13.92 -5.32 -3.05
C GLU A 33 12.90 -4.30 -2.52
N LEU A 34 11.75 -4.16 -3.19
CA LEU A 34 10.68 -3.26 -2.76
C LEU A 34 10.04 -3.77 -1.47
N LYS A 35 9.71 -5.07 -1.41
CA LYS A 35 9.12 -5.71 -0.21
C LYS A 35 10.04 -5.53 1.00
N GLN A 36 11.31 -5.91 0.85
CA GLN A 36 12.30 -5.78 1.92
C GLN A 36 12.47 -4.34 2.36
N ALA A 37 12.41 -3.37 1.45
CA ALA A 37 12.51 -1.98 1.81
C ALA A 37 11.35 -1.55 2.73
N PHE A 38 10.11 -1.97 2.44
CA PHE A 38 8.95 -1.69 3.31
C PHE A 38 8.99 -2.47 4.63
N GLU A 39 9.44 -3.74 4.62
CA GLU A 39 9.63 -4.53 5.83
C GLU A 39 10.69 -3.92 6.76
N ASN A 40 11.79 -3.41 6.20
CA ASN A 40 12.84 -2.71 6.96
C ASN A 40 12.33 -1.40 7.61
N ASP A 41 11.32 -0.76 7.01
CA ASP A 41 10.63 0.42 7.59
C ASP A 41 9.60 0.03 8.68
N GLY A 42 9.43 -1.27 8.92
CA GLY A 42 8.51 -1.82 9.92
C GLY A 42 7.08 -2.01 9.43
N TYR A 43 6.83 -1.97 8.12
CA TYR A 43 5.53 -2.31 7.55
C TYR A 43 5.38 -3.82 7.40
N LYS A 44 4.22 -4.34 7.78
CA LYS A 44 3.81 -5.70 7.43
C LYS A 44 3.05 -5.68 6.11
N LEU A 45 3.59 -6.33 5.09
CA LEU A 45 2.97 -6.39 3.76
C LEU A 45 1.94 -7.51 3.72
N ILE A 46 0.75 -7.21 3.21
CA ILE A 46 -0.31 -8.19 3.02
C ILE A 46 -0.82 -8.13 1.57
N PRO A 47 -0.40 -9.07 0.71
CA PRO A 47 -0.89 -9.14 -0.66
C PRO A 47 -2.32 -9.70 -0.69
N CYS A 48 -3.24 -8.92 -1.25
CA CYS A 48 -4.64 -9.28 -1.44
C CYS A 48 -4.97 -9.36 -2.93
N LYS A 49 -5.57 -10.48 -3.34
CA LYS A 49 -5.94 -10.72 -4.76
C LYS A 49 -7.33 -10.20 -5.12
N THR A 50 -8.16 -9.90 -4.13
CA THR A 50 -9.55 -9.49 -4.33
C THR A 50 -9.90 -8.33 -3.41
N ASP A 51 -10.83 -7.48 -3.86
CA ASP A 51 -11.34 -6.34 -3.09
C ASP A 51 -11.90 -6.76 -1.73
N LEU A 52 -12.58 -7.91 -1.71
CA LEU A 52 -13.11 -8.50 -0.49
C LEU A 52 -12.00 -8.88 0.49
N ALA A 53 -10.88 -9.44 0.00
CA ALA A 53 -9.74 -9.80 0.84
C ALA A 53 -9.07 -8.55 1.44
N VAL A 54 -8.97 -7.44 0.67
CA VAL A 54 -8.48 -6.15 1.19
C VAL A 54 -9.34 -5.69 2.34
N ARG A 55 -10.67 -5.71 2.17
CA ARG A 55 -11.61 -5.27 3.20
C ARG A 55 -11.56 -6.15 4.45
N LEU A 56 -11.55 -7.47 4.28
CA LEU A 56 -11.43 -8.43 5.39
C LEU A 56 -10.15 -8.21 6.18
N THR A 57 -9.03 -8.07 5.47
CA THR A 57 -7.73 -7.82 6.10
C THR A 57 -7.75 -6.49 6.84
N PHE A 58 -8.30 -5.45 6.22
CA PHE A 58 -8.39 -4.14 6.83
C PHE A 58 -9.20 -4.20 8.14
N GLU A 59 -10.42 -4.73 8.09
CA GLU A 59 -11.32 -4.80 9.24
C GLU A 59 -10.79 -5.72 10.36
N LEU A 60 -10.26 -6.89 10.01
CA LEU A 60 -9.84 -7.88 11.01
C LEU A 60 -8.44 -7.65 11.57
N GLN A 61 -7.51 -7.10 10.78
CA GLN A 61 -6.10 -7.02 11.16
C GLN A 61 -5.56 -5.61 11.26
N VAL A 62 -6.08 -4.66 10.48
CA VAL A 62 -5.48 -3.32 10.35
C VAL A 62 -6.21 -2.31 11.22
N ARG A 63 -7.55 -2.36 11.26
CA ARG A 63 -8.41 -1.36 11.89
C ARG A 63 -8.08 -1.07 13.35
N GLU A 64 -7.78 -2.09 14.13
CA GLU A 64 -7.45 -1.96 15.57
C GLU A 64 -5.97 -2.19 15.89
N ALA A 65 -5.14 -2.44 14.88
CA ALA A 65 -3.76 -2.76 15.13
C ALA A 65 -2.88 -1.51 15.25
N SER A 66 -2.05 -1.47 16.28
CA SER A 66 -1.06 -0.42 16.46
C SER A 66 0.19 -0.58 15.58
N ALA A 67 0.27 -1.66 14.80
CA ALA A 67 1.37 -1.94 13.89
C ALA A 67 1.11 -1.32 12.51
N LYS A 68 2.19 -0.96 11.81
CA LYS A 68 2.10 -0.44 10.45
C LYS A 68 1.82 -1.58 9.47
N TYR A 69 0.78 -1.43 8.67
CA TYR A 69 0.39 -2.41 7.66
C TYR A 69 0.36 -1.75 6.30
N LEU A 70 0.81 -2.51 5.30
CA LEU A 70 0.76 -2.15 3.90
C LEU A 70 -0.04 -3.25 3.19
N ILE A 71 -1.27 -2.95 2.82
CA ILE A 71 -2.10 -3.88 2.04
C ILE A 71 -1.86 -3.61 0.56
N ILE A 72 -1.47 -4.64 -0.16
CA ILE A 72 -1.35 -4.60 -1.62
C ILE A 72 -2.68 -5.09 -2.17
N ALA A 73 -3.47 -4.15 -2.68
CA ALA A 73 -4.75 -4.37 -3.30
C ALA A 73 -4.60 -4.63 -4.81
N PRO A 74 -5.58 -5.30 -5.45
CA PRO A 74 -5.55 -5.47 -6.89
C PRO A 74 -5.60 -4.12 -7.62
N SER A 75 -5.09 -4.09 -8.86
CA SER A 75 -4.91 -2.87 -9.66
C SER A 75 -6.19 -2.05 -9.90
N ASN A 76 -7.34 -2.71 -9.85
CA ASN A 76 -8.68 -2.13 -10.02
C ASN A 76 -9.39 -1.83 -8.69
N TYR A 77 -8.70 -1.96 -7.55
CA TYR A 77 -9.30 -1.73 -6.25
C TYR A 77 -9.66 -0.26 -6.06
N LEU A 78 -10.91 -0.05 -5.65
CA LEU A 78 -11.41 1.24 -5.22
C LEU A 78 -11.73 1.15 -3.72
N PRO A 79 -11.01 1.88 -2.85
CA PRO A 79 -11.35 1.89 -1.44
C PRO A 79 -12.73 2.51 -1.25
N LEU A 80 -13.49 1.96 -0.31
CA LEU A 80 -14.68 2.62 0.19
C LEU A 80 -14.28 3.86 1.00
N PRO A 81 -15.13 4.91 1.02
CA PRO A 81 -14.83 6.15 1.73
C PRO A 81 -14.52 5.92 3.22
N ASP A 82 -15.16 4.93 3.85
CA ASP A 82 -14.89 4.54 5.25
C ASP A 82 -13.45 4.06 5.48
N ILE A 83 -12.89 3.32 4.51
CA ILE A 83 -11.53 2.79 4.55
C ILE A 83 -10.54 3.89 4.18
N GLU A 84 -10.84 4.65 3.12
CA GLU A 84 -10.02 5.77 2.64
C GLU A 84 -9.79 6.85 3.71
N MET A 85 -10.77 7.10 4.57
CA MET A 85 -10.60 8.04 5.69
C MET A 85 -9.56 7.53 6.71
N LEU A 86 -9.48 6.23 6.92
CA LEU A 86 -8.62 5.61 7.95
C LEU A 86 -7.23 5.21 7.44
N VAL A 87 -7.09 4.93 6.15
CA VAL A 87 -5.81 4.52 5.54
C VAL A 87 -5.30 5.54 4.54
N HIS A 88 -4.01 5.50 4.24
CA HIS A 88 -3.50 6.17 3.06
C HIS A 88 -3.70 5.26 1.85
N PHE A 89 -4.60 5.64 0.96
CA PHE A 89 -4.77 4.95 -0.30
C PHE A 89 -3.89 5.58 -1.37
N SER A 90 -3.17 4.74 -2.12
CA SER A 90 -2.35 5.15 -3.23
C SER A 90 -2.55 4.18 -4.40
N SER A 91 -3.16 4.65 -5.49
CA SER A 91 -3.24 3.90 -6.74
C SER A 91 -2.05 4.27 -7.63
N ASN A 92 -0.87 3.75 -7.29
CA ASN A 92 0.34 4.06 -8.05
C ASN A 92 0.53 3.01 -9.14
N GLY A 93 0.05 3.33 -10.34
CA GLY A 93 0.74 2.91 -11.55
C GLY A 93 1.85 3.90 -11.88
N LEU A 94 2.98 3.45 -12.43
CA LEU A 94 4.06 4.30 -12.98
C LEU A 94 3.61 5.09 -14.23
N THR A 95 2.30 5.22 -14.47
CA THR A 95 1.76 5.99 -15.57
C THR A 95 1.56 7.45 -15.17
N LYS A 96 2.63 8.21 -15.44
CA LYS A 96 2.59 9.62 -15.87
C LYS A 96 1.99 10.62 -14.86
N ALA A 97 2.88 11.24 -14.08
CA ALA A 97 2.76 12.68 -13.87
C ALA A 97 2.95 13.38 -15.23
N VAL A 98 1.87 13.55 -16.00
CA VAL A 98 1.76 14.66 -16.96
C VAL A 98 0.64 15.54 -16.44
N SER A 99 1.00 16.72 -15.95
CA SER A 99 0.32 18.00 -16.18
C SER A 99 1.27 19.10 -15.72
#